data_AF-A0A3L9H5B0-F1
#
_entry.id   AF-A0A3L9H5B0-F1
#
_cell.length_a   1.000
_cell.length_b   1.000
_cell.length_c   1.000
_cell.angle_alpha   90.00
_cell.angle_beta   90.00
_cell.angle_gamma   90.00
#
_symmetry.space_group_name_H-M   'P 1'
#
loop_
_entity.id
_entity.type
_entity.pdbx_description
1 polymer ?
#
loop_
_entity_poly.entity_id
_entity_poly.type
_entity_poly.pdbx_seq_one_letter_code
_entity_poly.pdbx_strand_id
1 'polypeptide(L)'
;SGNFIIAQPLGVDDGVDYCHSGRIRRIDEDAIHRQLDSGAIVLMGPVAVSVTGESFNLTSEEIATQLAIKLKAEKMIGFCSSQGVTNDDGDIVSELFPNEAQARVEAQEEKGDYNSGTVRFLRGAVKACRSGVRRCHLISYQEDGALLQELFSRDGIGTQIVMESAEQIRRATINDIGGILELIRPLEQQGILVRRSREQLEMEIDKFTIIQRDNTTIACAALYPFPEEKIGEMACVAVHPDYRSSSRGEVLLERIAAQAKQSGLSKLFVLTTRSIHWFQERGFTP
;
A
#
# COMPACT_ATOMS: atom_id res chain seq x y z
N SER A 1 24.59 -13.69 21.15
CA SER A 1 23.86 -14.53 20.17
C SER A 1 22.99 -15.50 20.94
N GLY A 2 21.67 -15.48 20.70
CA GLY A 2 20.72 -16.37 21.36
C GLY A 2 20.21 -17.43 20.39
N ASN A 3 19.98 -18.65 20.88
CA ASN A 3 19.28 -19.68 20.11
C ASN A 3 17.76 -19.46 20.23
N PHE A 4 17.22 -18.52 19.45
CA PHE A 4 15.82 -18.11 19.53
C PHE A 4 14.87 -19.05 18.76
N ILE A 5 15.40 -19.87 17.86
CA ILE A 5 14.63 -20.71 16.95
C ILE A 5 15.04 -22.17 17.15
N ILE A 6 14.05 -23.02 17.40
CA ILE A 6 14.23 -24.48 17.37
C ILE A 6 13.72 -24.98 16.03
N ALA A 7 14.56 -25.73 15.32
CA ALA A 7 14.21 -26.34 14.04
C ALA A 7 13.71 -27.79 14.20
N GLN A 8 13.12 -28.29 13.13
CA GLN A 8 12.84 -29.71 12.90
C GLN A 8 13.17 -30.05 11.44
N PRO A 9 13.56 -31.28 11.13
CA PRO A 9 13.83 -31.69 9.75
C PRO A 9 12.58 -31.52 8.87
N LEU A 10 12.79 -31.16 7.61
CA LEU A 10 11.78 -31.32 6.57
C LEU A 10 11.51 -32.81 6.32
N GLY A 11 12.56 -33.63 6.32
CA GLY A 11 12.48 -35.07 6.09
C GLY A 11 12.40 -35.40 4.60
N VAL A 12 11.65 -36.45 4.29
CA VAL A 12 11.41 -36.89 2.90
C VAL A 12 10.07 -36.34 2.44
N ASP A 13 10.08 -35.56 1.36
CA ASP A 13 8.88 -35.01 0.72
C ASP A 13 8.88 -35.37 -0.77
N ASP A 14 7.78 -35.93 -1.26
CA ASP A 14 7.64 -36.50 -2.61
C ASP A 14 8.81 -37.40 -3.07
N GLY A 15 9.36 -38.18 -2.13
CA GLY A 15 10.46 -39.12 -2.38
C GLY A 15 11.85 -38.48 -2.43
N VAL A 16 11.96 -37.17 -2.19
CA VAL A 16 13.23 -36.44 -2.08
C VAL A 16 13.59 -36.26 -0.61
N ASP A 17 14.78 -36.72 -0.21
CA ASP A 17 15.32 -36.47 1.13
C ASP A 17 16.01 -35.10 1.17
N TYR A 18 15.50 -34.21 2.03
CA TYR A 18 15.99 -32.85 2.18
C TYR A 18 17.15 -32.72 3.18
N CYS A 19 17.60 -33.83 3.78
CA CYS A 19 18.76 -33.92 4.66
C CYS A 19 18.75 -32.84 5.76
N HIS A 20 19.71 -31.91 5.72
CA HIS A 20 19.85 -30.82 6.68
C HIS A 20 18.94 -29.61 6.40
N SER A 21 17.96 -29.71 5.51
CA SER A 21 16.94 -28.66 5.38
C SER A 21 15.87 -28.85 6.44
N GLY A 22 15.52 -27.76 7.12
CA GLY A 22 14.54 -27.79 8.19
C GLY A 22 13.41 -26.81 7.97
N ARG A 23 12.47 -26.86 8.91
CA ARG A 23 11.41 -25.86 9.10
C ARG A 23 11.37 -25.44 10.56
N ILE A 24 10.75 -24.30 10.83
CA ILE A 24 10.63 -23.81 12.21
C ILE A 24 9.71 -24.73 13.01
N ARG A 25 10.17 -25.14 14.20
CA ARG A 25 9.37 -25.88 15.19
C ARG A 25 8.85 -24.96 16.29
N ARG A 26 9.71 -24.08 16.82
CA ARG A 26 9.36 -23.15 17.90
C ARG A 26 10.22 -21.89 17.81
N ILE A 27 9.61 -20.76 18.18
CA ILE A 27 10.28 -19.47 18.36
C ILE A 27 10.15 -19.10 19.85
N ASP A 28 11.24 -18.67 20.47
CA ASP A 28 11.25 -18.11 21.83
C ASP A 28 10.93 -16.61 21.77
N GLU A 29 9.64 -16.30 21.68
CA GLU A 29 9.11 -14.94 21.55
C GLU A 29 9.54 -14.05 22.74
N ASP A 30 9.46 -14.60 23.96
CA ASP A 30 9.82 -13.88 25.19
C ASP A 30 11.31 -13.49 25.23
N ALA A 31 12.20 -14.39 24.80
CA ALA A 31 13.62 -14.10 24.74
C ALA A 31 13.94 -13.00 23.72
N ILE A 32 13.26 -13.01 22.57
CA ILE A 32 13.41 -11.96 21.54
C ILE A 32 12.92 -10.62 22.10
N HIS A 33 11.73 -10.57 22.70
CA HIS A 33 11.19 -9.34 23.29
C HIS A 33 12.11 -8.76 24.36
N ARG A 34 12.65 -9.59 25.26
CA ARG A 34 13.63 -9.11 26.26
C ARG A 34 14.86 -8.44 25.64
N GLN A 35 15.34 -8.92 24.50
CA GLN A 35 16.46 -8.28 23.79
C GLN A 35 16.03 -6.95 23.17
N LEU A 36 14.89 -6.93 22.49
CA LEU A 36 14.35 -5.72 21.86
C LEU A 36 14.05 -4.62 22.90
N ASP A 37 13.46 -4.98 24.04
CA ASP A 37 13.13 -4.06 25.15
C ASP A 37 14.37 -3.45 25.80
N SER A 38 15.52 -4.13 25.69
CA SER A 38 16.82 -3.61 26.13
C SER A 38 17.49 -2.67 25.11
N GLY A 39 16.85 -2.42 23.97
CA GLY A 39 17.38 -1.62 22.87
C GLY A 39 18.39 -2.36 21.97
N ALA A 40 18.48 -3.69 22.08
CA ALA A 40 19.40 -4.48 21.28
C ALA A 40 18.84 -4.78 19.87
N ILE A 41 19.73 -4.87 18.89
CA ILE A 41 19.40 -5.41 17.56
C ILE A 41 19.55 -6.93 17.60
N VAL A 42 18.48 -7.66 17.27
CA VAL A 42 18.49 -9.12 17.23
C VAL A 42 18.90 -9.60 15.85
N LEU A 43 20.11 -10.16 15.74
CA LEU A 43 20.62 -10.78 14.51
C LEU A 43 20.34 -12.28 14.52
N MET A 44 19.71 -12.79 13.46
CA MET A 44 19.41 -14.21 13.26
C MET A 44 19.93 -14.68 11.90
N GLY A 45 20.64 -15.82 11.90
CA GLY A 45 21.08 -16.49 10.69
C GLY A 45 20.09 -17.58 10.24
N PRO A 46 20.26 -18.13 9.04
CA PRO A 46 19.38 -19.17 8.48
C PRO A 46 19.63 -20.57 9.06
N VAL A 47 20.37 -20.70 10.17
CA VAL A 47 20.70 -21.99 10.78
C VAL A 47 20.11 -22.06 12.17
N ALA A 48 19.34 -23.11 12.44
CA ALA A 48 18.70 -23.34 13.73
C ALA A 48 18.91 -24.80 14.17
N VAL A 49 18.97 -25.02 15.49
CA VAL A 49 19.27 -26.32 16.09
C VAL A 49 17.97 -26.99 16.55
N SER A 50 17.88 -28.31 16.38
CA SER A 50 16.77 -29.11 16.88
C SER A 50 16.89 -29.42 18.38
N VAL A 51 15.87 -30.05 18.95
CA VAL A 51 15.92 -30.57 20.32
C VAL A 51 16.93 -31.71 20.52
N THR A 52 17.37 -32.36 19.43
CA THR A 52 18.39 -33.43 19.43
C THR A 52 19.81 -32.89 19.24
N GLY A 53 19.98 -31.59 19.02
CA GLY A 53 21.30 -30.96 18.81
C GLY A 53 21.76 -30.92 17.34
N GLU A 54 20.90 -31.30 16.39
CA GLU A 54 21.21 -31.27 14.96
C GLU A 54 20.93 -29.88 14.37
N SER A 55 21.79 -29.42 13.47
CA SER A 55 21.65 -28.14 12.78
C SER A 55 20.89 -28.30 11.47
N PHE A 56 19.93 -27.41 11.23
CA PHE A 56 19.16 -27.35 10.01
C PHE A 56 19.24 -25.98 9.35
N ASN A 57 19.34 -25.98 8.02
CA ASN A 57 19.22 -24.80 7.18
C ASN A 57 17.74 -24.48 6.95
N LEU A 58 17.36 -23.24 7.25
CA LEU A 58 16.04 -22.67 7.05
C LEU A 58 16.10 -21.61 5.96
N THR A 59 14.96 -21.28 5.36
CA THR A 59 14.89 -20.13 4.46
C THR A 59 14.77 -18.84 5.27
N SER A 60 15.50 -17.79 4.88
CA SER A 60 15.46 -16.48 5.54
C SER A 60 14.05 -15.87 5.48
N GLU A 61 13.33 -16.11 4.37
CA GLU A 61 11.97 -15.64 4.16
C GLU A 61 10.98 -16.35 5.11
N GLU A 62 11.14 -17.65 5.37
CA GLU A 62 10.32 -18.35 6.37
C GLU A 62 10.58 -17.80 7.78
N ILE A 63 11.85 -17.61 8.13
CA ILE A 63 12.24 -17.02 9.42
C ILE A 63 11.61 -15.63 9.57
N ALA A 64 11.83 -14.74 8.61
CA ALA A 64 11.30 -13.38 8.63
C ALA A 64 9.77 -13.37 8.73
N THR A 65 9.09 -14.22 7.94
CA THR A 65 7.63 -14.31 7.93
C THR A 65 7.09 -14.79 9.27
N GLN A 66 7.62 -15.89 9.81
CA GLN A 66 7.14 -16.43 11.08
C GLN A 66 7.41 -15.48 12.24
N LEU A 67 8.59 -14.85 12.28
CA LEU A 67 8.90 -13.84 13.28
C LEU A 67 8.00 -12.63 13.19
N ALA A 68 7.79 -12.07 11.99
CA ALA A 68 6.93 -10.91 11.80
C ALA A 68 5.50 -11.18 12.31
N ILE A 69 4.96 -12.37 12.02
CA ILE A 69 3.64 -12.79 12.50
C ILE A 69 3.61 -12.93 14.03
N LYS A 70 4.58 -13.66 14.59
CA LYS A 70 4.63 -13.96 16.04
C LYS A 70 4.83 -12.72 16.89
N LEU A 71 5.78 -11.88 16.49
CA LEU A 71 6.09 -10.62 17.18
C LEU A 71 5.07 -9.51 16.87
N LYS A 72 4.06 -9.79 16.03
CA LYS A 72 3.08 -8.79 15.55
C LYS A 72 3.77 -7.54 15.02
N ALA A 73 4.79 -7.74 14.18
CA ALA A 73 5.59 -6.65 13.65
C ALA A 73 4.71 -5.69 12.84
N GLU A 74 4.96 -4.39 13.01
CA GLU A 74 4.31 -3.34 12.23
C GLU A 74 4.71 -3.40 10.75
N LYS A 75 5.98 -3.72 10.49
CA LYS A 75 6.55 -3.82 9.15
C LYS A 75 7.45 -5.04 9.00
N MET A 76 7.35 -5.74 7.87
CA MET A 76 8.35 -6.71 7.40
C MET A 76 9.05 -6.14 6.17
N ILE A 77 10.39 -6.19 6.11
CA ILE A 77 11.15 -5.61 5.00
C ILE A 77 12.03 -6.69 4.40
N GLY A 78 11.89 -6.91 3.09
CA GLY A 78 12.70 -7.81 2.29
C GLY A 78 13.53 -7.04 1.28
N PHE A 79 14.66 -7.65 0.90
CA PHE A 79 15.59 -7.08 -0.05
C PHE A 79 15.69 -7.95 -1.29
N CYS A 80 15.69 -7.33 -2.48
CA CYS A 80 15.89 -8.00 -3.75
C CYS A 80 16.94 -7.30 -4.61
N SER A 81 17.34 -7.95 -5.70
CA SER A 81 18.28 -7.39 -6.69
C SER A 81 17.63 -6.36 -7.61
N SER A 82 16.31 -6.32 -7.67
CA SER A 82 15.53 -5.29 -8.37
C SER A 82 15.03 -4.23 -7.40
N GLN A 83 14.56 -3.10 -7.93
CA GLN A 83 13.98 -2.03 -7.13
C GLN A 83 12.72 -2.45 -6.35
N GLY A 84 11.97 -3.41 -6.89
CA GLY A 84 10.76 -3.98 -6.32
C GLY A 84 10.16 -4.99 -7.30
N VAL A 85 8.84 -5.12 -7.29
CA VAL A 85 8.06 -5.87 -8.27
C VAL A 85 7.75 -4.97 -9.45
N THR A 86 8.04 -5.42 -10.67
CA THR A 86 7.74 -4.69 -11.90
C THR A 86 6.40 -5.13 -12.51
N ASN A 87 5.75 -4.23 -13.26
CA ASN A 87 4.68 -4.57 -14.20
C ASN A 87 5.26 -5.02 -15.55
N ASP A 88 4.38 -5.30 -16.51
CA ASP A 88 4.77 -5.75 -17.85
C ASP A 88 5.49 -4.64 -18.67
N ASP A 89 5.26 -3.37 -18.32
CA ASP A 89 5.91 -2.21 -18.92
C ASP A 89 7.32 -1.94 -18.34
N GLY A 90 7.70 -2.67 -17.28
CA GLY A 90 8.98 -2.53 -16.57
C GLY A 90 8.98 -1.49 -15.44
N ASP A 91 7.86 -0.83 -15.19
CA ASP A 91 7.70 0.12 -14.09
C ASP A 91 7.51 -0.59 -12.76
N ILE A 92 7.96 0.05 -11.67
CA ILE A 92 7.79 -0.48 -10.32
C ILE A 92 6.35 -0.32 -9.86
N VAL A 93 5.76 -1.43 -9.45
CA VAL A 93 4.46 -1.46 -8.80
C VAL A 93 4.67 -1.05 -7.35
N SER A 94 4.27 0.17 -7.01
CA SER A 94 4.50 0.75 -5.67
C SER A 94 3.68 0.07 -4.58
N GLU A 95 2.48 -0.42 -4.91
CA GLU A 95 1.55 -1.04 -3.96
C GLU A 95 0.89 -2.29 -4.57
N LEU A 96 0.80 -3.35 -3.77
CA LEU A 96 0.11 -4.58 -4.10
C LEU A 96 -0.81 -5.01 -2.96
N PHE A 97 -2.01 -5.44 -3.30
CA PHE A 97 -2.85 -6.19 -2.37
C PHE A 97 -2.40 -7.67 -2.30
N PRO A 98 -2.67 -8.38 -1.20
CA PRO A 98 -2.28 -9.78 -1.06
C PRO A 98 -2.76 -10.69 -2.20
N ASN A 99 -3.92 -10.40 -2.78
CA ASN A 99 -4.45 -11.19 -3.91
C ASN A 99 -3.67 -10.93 -5.21
N GLU A 100 -3.23 -9.69 -5.44
CA GLU A 100 -2.43 -9.33 -6.61
C GLU A 100 -0.99 -9.85 -6.49
N ALA A 101 -0.44 -9.82 -5.27
CA ALA A 101 0.84 -10.43 -4.95
C ALA A 101 0.77 -11.96 -5.11
N GLN A 102 -0.31 -12.60 -4.66
CA GLN A 102 -0.55 -14.03 -4.82
C GLN A 102 -0.64 -14.43 -6.30
N ALA A 103 -1.42 -13.70 -7.10
CA ALA A 103 -1.52 -13.95 -8.54
C ALA A 103 -0.17 -13.84 -9.26
N ARG A 104 0.69 -12.89 -8.83
CA ARG A 104 2.06 -12.76 -9.36
C ARG A 104 2.97 -13.93 -8.95
N VAL A 105 2.84 -14.42 -7.72
CA VAL A 105 3.57 -15.63 -7.28
C VAL A 105 3.20 -16.81 -8.17
N GLU A 106 1.90 -17.05 -8.37
CA GLU A 106 1.39 -18.14 -9.22
C GLU A 106 1.90 -18.01 -10.66
N ALA A 107 1.83 -16.80 -11.24
CA ALA A 107 2.32 -16.57 -12.60
C ALA A 107 3.83 -16.77 -12.77
N GLN A 108 4.65 -16.51 -11.75
CA GLN A 108 6.10 -16.76 -11.79
C GLN A 108 6.42 -18.24 -11.59
N GLU A 109 5.69 -18.92 -10.71
CA GLU A 109 5.79 -20.37 -10.51
C GLU A 109 5.43 -21.15 -11.77
N GLU A 110 4.38 -20.73 -12.50
CA GLU A 110 4.02 -21.29 -13.82
C GLU A 110 5.14 -21.12 -14.87
N LYS A 111 5.90 -20.03 -14.79
CA LYS A 111 7.10 -19.79 -15.63
C LYS A 111 8.34 -20.56 -15.15
N GLY A 112 8.23 -21.32 -14.06
CA GLY A 112 9.30 -22.13 -13.50
C GLY A 112 10.14 -21.41 -12.43
N ASP A 113 9.82 -20.18 -12.06
CA ASP A 113 10.53 -19.45 -11.00
C ASP A 113 9.88 -19.67 -9.63
N TYR A 114 10.27 -20.76 -8.98
CA TYR A 114 9.83 -21.08 -7.61
C TYR A 114 10.72 -20.46 -6.53
N ASN A 115 11.94 -20.08 -6.90
CA ASN A 115 13.08 -19.96 -5.97
C ASN A 115 13.75 -18.59 -5.97
N SER A 116 13.33 -17.65 -6.82
CA SER A 116 13.82 -16.28 -6.71
C SER A 116 13.47 -15.66 -5.36
N GLY A 117 14.35 -14.76 -4.88
CA GLY A 117 14.13 -14.03 -3.63
C GLY A 117 12.81 -13.24 -3.65
N THR A 118 12.44 -12.69 -4.82
CA THR A 118 11.16 -11.99 -5.01
C THR A 118 9.97 -12.90 -4.77
N VAL A 119 9.91 -14.08 -5.40
CA VAL A 119 8.79 -15.02 -5.24
C VAL A 119 8.70 -15.52 -3.80
N ARG A 120 9.83 -15.88 -3.20
CA ARG A 120 9.89 -16.33 -1.80
C ARG A 120 9.43 -15.25 -0.83
N PHE A 121 9.86 -14.00 -1.03
CA PHE A 121 9.43 -12.87 -0.22
C PHE A 121 7.93 -12.60 -0.39
N LEU A 122 7.41 -12.55 -1.62
CA LEU A 122 5.99 -12.30 -1.87
C LEU A 122 5.10 -13.36 -1.20
N ARG A 123 5.48 -14.65 -1.28
CA ARG A 123 4.78 -15.73 -0.57
C ARG A 123 4.74 -15.49 0.93
N GLY A 124 5.87 -15.08 1.52
CA GLY A 124 5.98 -14.70 2.92
C GLY A 124 5.14 -13.47 3.27
N ALA A 125 5.20 -12.42 2.46
CA ALA A 125 4.49 -11.17 2.64
C ALA A 125 2.96 -11.34 2.60
N VAL A 126 2.44 -12.12 1.64
CA VAL A 126 1.02 -12.48 1.56
C VAL A 126 0.56 -13.16 2.85
N LYS A 127 1.34 -14.14 3.33
CA LYS A 127 1.04 -14.85 4.59
C LYS A 127 1.11 -13.91 5.80
N ALA A 128 2.13 -13.06 5.87
CA ALA A 128 2.33 -12.10 6.95
C ALA A 128 1.18 -11.08 7.03
N CYS A 129 0.82 -10.45 5.90
CA CYS A 129 -0.27 -9.48 5.84
C CYS A 129 -1.61 -10.09 6.24
N ARG A 130 -1.95 -11.27 5.70
CA ARG A 130 -3.18 -11.99 6.06
C ARG A 130 -3.22 -12.41 7.54
N SER A 131 -2.06 -12.50 8.18
CA SER A 131 -1.93 -12.84 9.61
C SER A 131 -1.79 -11.60 10.52
N GLY A 132 -1.95 -10.39 9.99
CA GLY A 132 -2.03 -9.15 10.76
C GLY A 132 -0.77 -8.26 10.75
N VAL A 133 0.27 -8.61 10.01
CA VAL A 133 1.41 -7.69 9.77
C VAL A 133 0.93 -6.54 8.87
N ARG A 134 1.04 -5.29 9.33
CA ARG A 134 0.36 -4.17 8.65
C ARG A 134 0.91 -3.90 7.26
N ARG A 135 2.23 -3.89 7.08
CA ARG A 135 2.88 -3.61 5.80
C ARG A 135 4.09 -4.53 5.58
N CYS A 136 4.24 -5.05 4.37
CA CYS A 136 5.46 -5.72 3.94
C CYS A 136 6.10 -4.93 2.81
N HIS A 137 7.41 -4.68 2.84
CA HIS A 137 8.11 -3.88 1.84
C HIS A 137 9.17 -4.72 1.14
N LEU A 138 9.24 -4.66 -0.18
CA LEU A 138 10.29 -5.26 -0.99
C LEU A 138 11.08 -4.15 -1.68
N ILE A 139 12.38 -4.06 -1.37
CA ILE A 139 13.26 -2.97 -1.85
C ILE A 139 14.58 -3.50 -2.39
N SER A 140 15.25 -2.71 -3.23
CA SER A 140 16.60 -3.04 -3.71
C SER A 140 17.65 -2.97 -2.59
N TYR A 141 18.58 -3.92 -2.57
CA TYR A 141 19.83 -3.79 -1.81
C TYR A 141 20.96 -3.14 -2.61
N GLN A 142 20.77 -2.91 -3.92
CA GLN A 142 21.77 -2.31 -4.81
C GLN A 142 21.70 -0.78 -4.82
N GLU A 143 20.50 -0.21 -4.62
CA GLU A 143 20.30 1.23 -4.58
C GLU A 143 20.72 1.82 -3.23
N ASP A 144 21.57 2.85 -3.29
CA ASP A 144 22.06 3.52 -2.09
C ASP A 144 20.92 4.26 -1.37
N GLY A 145 20.84 4.06 -0.05
CA GLY A 145 19.80 4.64 0.78
C GLY A 145 18.39 4.10 0.52
N ALA A 146 18.21 2.99 -0.20
CA ALA A 146 16.88 2.45 -0.53
C ALA A 146 15.96 2.28 0.68
N LEU A 147 16.50 1.77 1.79
CA LEU A 147 15.77 1.61 3.04
C LEU A 147 15.27 2.94 3.61
N LEU A 148 16.10 3.98 3.56
CA LEU A 148 15.74 5.30 4.07
C LEU A 148 14.69 5.95 3.18
N GLN A 149 14.87 5.86 1.87
CA GLN A 149 13.90 6.38 0.90
C GLN A 149 12.55 5.67 1.04
N GLU A 150 12.54 4.35 1.22
CA GLU A 150 11.30 3.59 1.43
C GLU A 150 10.58 3.97 2.74
N LEU A 151 11.33 4.14 3.83
CA LEU A 151 10.72 4.37 5.15
C LEU A 151 10.37 5.83 5.42
N PHE A 152 11.05 6.78 4.80
CA PHE A 152 10.94 8.21 5.10
C PHE A 152 10.53 9.09 3.92
N SER A 153 10.35 8.53 2.72
CA SER A 153 9.65 9.24 1.64
C SER A 153 8.14 8.94 1.69
N ARG A 154 7.36 9.82 1.07
CA ARG A 154 5.92 9.61 0.96
C ARG A 154 5.63 8.46 0.01
N ASP A 155 6.21 8.46 -1.18
CA ASP A 155 5.81 7.51 -2.22
C ASP A 155 6.53 6.16 -2.13
N GLY A 156 7.60 6.07 -1.33
CA GLY A 156 8.48 4.90 -1.34
C GLY A 156 9.24 4.80 -2.66
N ILE A 157 10.12 3.82 -2.75
CA ILE A 157 10.82 3.52 -4.01
C ILE A 157 10.69 2.05 -4.40
N GLY A 158 10.26 1.17 -3.49
CA GLY A 158 10.03 -0.25 -3.79
C GLY A 158 8.56 -0.60 -3.92
N THR A 159 8.25 -1.85 -3.58
CA THR A 159 6.88 -2.37 -3.58
C THR A 159 6.42 -2.65 -2.18
N GLN A 160 5.28 -2.10 -1.77
CA GLN A 160 4.62 -2.44 -0.52
C GLN A 160 3.45 -3.42 -0.75
N ILE A 161 3.29 -4.38 0.15
CA ILE A 161 2.16 -5.28 0.23
C ILE A 161 1.35 -4.89 1.47
N VAL A 162 0.08 -4.53 1.26
CA VAL A 162 -0.80 -3.98 2.30
C VAL A 162 -2.21 -4.54 2.18
N MET A 163 -2.90 -4.72 3.30
CA MET A 163 -4.29 -5.20 3.31
C MET A 163 -5.28 -4.14 2.80
N GLU A 164 -4.94 -2.87 2.98
CA GLU A 164 -5.73 -1.71 2.56
C GLU A 164 -4.77 -0.68 1.98
N SER A 165 -5.19 0.03 0.93
CA SER A 165 -4.35 1.03 0.28
C SER A 165 -3.95 2.11 1.27
N ALA A 166 -2.74 2.63 1.12
CA ALA A 166 -2.32 3.83 1.86
C ALA A 166 -3.26 5.03 1.58
N GLU A 167 -3.95 5.02 0.43
CA GLU A 167 -4.90 6.05 0.04
C GLU A 167 -6.33 5.52 0.04
N GLN A 168 -7.17 6.13 0.88
CA GLN A 168 -8.57 5.78 0.97
C GLN A 168 -9.43 6.80 0.22
N ILE A 169 -10.16 6.33 -0.79
CA ILE A 169 -11.15 7.13 -1.51
C ILE A 169 -12.51 6.88 -0.88
N ARG A 170 -13.08 7.89 -0.22
CA ARG A 170 -14.37 7.76 0.45
C ARG A 170 -15.16 9.05 0.44
N ARG A 171 -16.45 8.95 0.77
CA ARG A 171 -17.27 10.14 1.06
C ARG A 171 -16.72 10.85 2.29
N ALA A 172 -16.76 12.17 2.25
CA ALA A 172 -16.36 13.01 3.35
C ALA A 172 -17.39 12.96 4.49
N THR A 173 -16.91 13.23 5.70
CA THR A 173 -17.66 13.36 6.93
C THR A 173 -17.35 14.70 7.58
N ILE A 174 -18.10 15.08 8.62
CA ILE A 174 -17.89 16.34 9.34
C ILE A 174 -16.43 16.47 9.86
N ASN A 175 -15.78 15.36 10.17
CA ASN A 175 -14.40 15.34 10.63
C ASN A 175 -13.38 15.74 9.55
N ASP A 176 -13.76 15.67 8.27
CA ASP A 176 -12.86 15.94 7.13
C ASP A 176 -12.86 17.41 6.71
N ILE A 177 -13.77 18.22 7.25
CA ILE A 177 -13.96 19.64 6.86
C ILE A 177 -12.68 20.45 7.07
N GLY A 178 -11.94 20.18 8.14
CA GLY A 178 -10.65 20.82 8.39
C GLY A 178 -9.66 20.59 7.26
N GLY A 179 -9.47 19.33 6.87
CA GLY A 179 -8.56 18.96 5.78
C GLY A 179 -9.01 19.46 4.41
N ILE A 180 -10.32 19.45 4.13
CA ILE A 180 -10.86 20.04 2.89
C ILE A 180 -10.58 21.55 2.86
N LEU A 181 -10.80 22.27 3.96
CA LEU A 181 -10.53 23.71 4.04
C LEU A 181 -9.04 24.02 3.82
N GLU A 182 -8.13 23.26 4.43
CA GLU A 182 -6.69 23.41 4.20
C GLU A 182 -6.32 23.23 2.73
N LEU A 183 -6.97 22.28 2.05
CA LEU A 183 -6.72 21.98 0.65
C LEU A 183 -7.24 23.07 -0.31
N ILE A 184 -8.44 23.61 -0.06
CA ILE A 184 -9.11 24.53 -1.00
C ILE A 184 -8.73 26.00 -0.78
N ARG A 185 -8.42 26.43 0.46
CA ARG A 185 -8.15 27.84 0.78
C ARG A 185 -7.08 28.49 -0.11
N PRO A 186 -5.93 27.85 -0.40
CA PRO A 186 -4.93 28.44 -1.30
C PRO A 186 -5.47 28.66 -2.72
N LEU A 187 -6.33 27.76 -3.20
CA LEU A 187 -6.95 27.85 -4.53
C LEU A 187 -8.04 28.92 -4.59
N GLU A 188 -8.78 29.11 -3.49
CA GLU A 188 -9.74 30.21 -3.35
C GLU A 188 -9.05 31.58 -3.36
N GLN A 189 -7.95 31.72 -2.63
CA GLN A 189 -7.15 32.95 -2.60
C GLN A 189 -6.55 33.30 -3.97
N GLN A 190 -6.23 32.29 -4.78
CA GLN A 190 -5.74 32.44 -6.15
C GLN A 190 -6.86 32.67 -7.18
N GLY A 191 -8.13 32.64 -6.78
CA GLY A 191 -9.28 32.76 -7.69
C GLY A 191 -9.47 31.55 -8.61
N ILE A 192 -8.85 30.41 -8.29
CA ILE A 192 -9.02 29.15 -9.04
C ILE A 192 -10.32 28.45 -8.62
N LEU A 193 -10.62 28.47 -7.32
CA LEU A 193 -11.87 27.92 -6.78
C LEU A 193 -12.76 29.03 -6.22
N VAL A 194 -14.07 28.81 -6.30
CA VAL A 194 -15.07 29.64 -5.61
C VAL A 194 -14.95 29.43 -4.10
N ARG A 195 -14.96 30.54 -3.35
CA ARG A 195 -14.87 30.54 -1.88
C ARG A 195 -16.03 29.77 -1.24
N ARG A 196 -15.72 28.92 -0.27
CA ARG A 196 -16.69 28.18 0.56
C ARG A 196 -16.46 28.48 2.04
N SER A 197 -17.53 28.77 2.76
CA SER A 197 -17.48 28.92 4.21
C SER A 197 -17.48 27.55 4.91
N ARG A 198 -17.10 27.52 6.19
CA ARG A 198 -17.14 26.29 6.97
C ARG A 198 -18.58 25.77 7.10
N GLU A 199 -19.52 26.68 7.32
CA GLU A 199 -20.94 26.39 7.47
C GLU A 199 -21.53 25.80 6.18
N GLN A 200 -21.11 26.33 5.02
CA GLN A 200 -21.49 25.75 3.72
C GLN A 200 -20.96 24.33 3.56
N LEU A 201 -19.69 24.08 3.93
CA LEU A 201 -19.14 22.72 3.89
C LEU A 201 -19.85 21.78 4.85
N GLU A 202 -20.22 22.24 6.05
CA GLU A 202 -20.99 21.44 7.02
C GLU A 202 -22.36 21.02 6.46
N MET A 203 -23.03 21.90 5.70
CA MET A 203 -24.31 21.60 5.05
C MET A 203 -24.21 20.66 3.84
N GLU A 204 -23.06 20.62 3.17
CA GLU A 204 -22.89 19.94 1.88
C GLU A 204 -21.85 18.81 1.91
N ILE A 205 -21.37 18.43 3.10
CA ILE A 205 -20.24 17.50 3.25
C ILE A 205 -20.50 16.13 2.62
N ASP A 206 -21.76 15.71 2.56
CA ASP A 206 -22.21 14.46 1.94
C ASP A 206 -22.04 14.44 0.41
N LYS A 207 -21.91 15.62 -0.22
CA LYS A 207 -21.61 15.79 -1.64
C LYS A 207 -20.12 15.61 -1.95
N PHE A 208 -19.24 15.68 -0.93
CA PHE A 208 -17.80 15.60 -1.11
C PHE A 208 -17.28 14.16 -1.06
N THR A 209 -16.37 13.87 -1.97
CA THR A 209 -15.49 12.70 -1.96
C THR A 209 -14.07 13.18 -1.71
N ILE A 210 -13.34 12.48 -0.85
CA ILE A 210 -11.95 12.79 -0.53
C ILE A 210 -11.06 11.58 -0.84
N ILE A 211 -9.78 11.88 -1.10
CA ILE A 211 -8.69 10.92 -0.98
C ILE A 211 -7.93 11.26 0.30
N GLN A 212 -7.84 10.29 1.21
CA GLN A 212 -7.16 10.43 2.49
C GLN A 212 -5.94 9.52 2.52
N ARG A 213 -4.80 10.04 2.98
CA ARG A 213 -3.56 9.29 3.20
C ARG A 213 -3.00 9.61 4.56
N ASP A 214 -2.73 8.59 5.39
CA ASP A 214 -2.23 8.73 6.76
C ASP A 214 -2.98 9.83 7.55
N ASN A 215 -4.31 9.75 7.55
CA ASN A 215 -5.27 10.71 8.13
C ASN A 215 -5.30 12.13 7.52
N THR A 216 -4.45 12.43 6.53
CA THR A 216 -4.42 13.73 5.85
C THR A 216 -5.28 13.69 4.60
N THR A 217 -6.16 14.69 4.42
CA THR A 217 -6.92 14.87 3.17
C THR A 217 -6.00 15.41 2.09
N ILE A 218 -5.66 14.59 1.11
CA ILE A 218 -4.73 14.96 0.03
C ILE A 218 -5.43 15.37 -1.26
N ALA A 219 -6.70 14.99 -1.44
CA ALA A 219 -7.51 15.43 -2.56
C ALA A 219 -9.00 15.50 -2.18
N CYS A 220 -9.76 16.38 -2.82
CA CYS A 220 -11.21 16.43 -2.70
C CYS A 220 -11.89 16.81 -4.01
N ALA A 221 -13.14 16.38 -4.18
CA ALA A 221 -14.05 16.87 -5.19
C ALA A 221 -15.51 16.69 -4.74
N ALA A 222 -16.41 17.52 -5.23
CA ALA A 222 -17.83 17.50 -4.91
C ALA A 222 -18.67 17.15 -6.15
N LEU A 223 -19.78 16.45 -5.93
CA LEU A 223 -20.79 16.17 -6.95
C LEU A 223 -22.12 16.84 -6.58
N TYR A 224 -22.56 17.78 -7.42
CA TYR A 224 -23.87 18.44 -7.29
C TYR A 224 -24.83 17.89 -8.34
N PRO A 225 -25.84 17.08 -7.94
CA PRO A 225 -26.79 16.50 -8.88
C PRO A 225 -27.90 17.48 -9.28
N PHE A 226 -28.33 17.41 -10.55
CA PHE A 226 -29.52 18.05 -11.12
C PHE A 226 -30.43 16.93 -11.67
N PRO A 227 -31.31 16.37 -10.82
CA PRO A 227 -32.05 15.14 -11.17
C PRO A 227 -33.03 15.31 -12.33
N GLU A 228 -33.65 16.49 -12.47
CA GLU A 228 -34.65 16.77 -13.51
C GLU A 228 -34.01 16.71 -14.91
N GLU A 229 -32.82 17.29 -15.05
CA GLU A 229 -32.04 17.34 -16.28
C GLU A 229 -31.15 16.09 -16.47
N LYS A 230 -31.06 15.23 -15.45
CA LYS A 230 -30.16 14.06 -15.39
C LYS A 230 -28.69 14.43 -15.65
N ILE A 231 -28.26 15.58 -15.12
CA ILE A 231 -26.88 16.04 -15.20
C ILE A 231 -26.29 16.25 -13.79
N GLY A 232 -24.97 16.27 -13.67
CA GLY A 232 -24.30 16.58 -12.41
C GLY A 232 -23.11 17.51 -12.64
N GLU A 233 -22.86 18.41 -11.70
CA GLU A 233 -21.65 19.21 -11.68
C GLU A 233 -20.57 18.50 -10.84
N MET A 234 -19.40 18.27 -11.43
CA MET A 234 -18.20 17.98 -10.66
C MET A 234 -17.51 19.31 -10.32
N ALA A 235 -17.48 19.64 -9.03
CA ALA A 235 -16.98 20.91 -8.54
C ALA A 235 -15.93 20.72 -7.45
N CYS A 236 -15.25 21.82 -7.07
CA CYS A 236 -14.30 21.84 -5.95
C CYS A 236 -13.17 20.80 -6.06
N VAL A 237 -12.70 20.54 -7.28
CA VAL A 237 -11.61 19.60 -7.52
C VAL A 237 -10.31 20.22 -7.03
N ALA A 238 -9.70 19.60 -6.03
CA ALA A 238 -8.43 20.05 -5.47
C ALA A 238 -7.54 18.85 -5.17
N VAL A 239 -6.25 18.97 -5.48
CA VAL A 239 -5.20 18.00 -5.14
C VAL A 239 -4.05 18.76 -4.50
N HIS A 240 -3.56 18.23 -3.38
CA HIS A 240 -2.50 18.83 -2.59
C HIS A 240 -1.24 18.95 -3.48
N PRO A 241 -0.50 20.08 -3.45
CA PRO A 241 0.62 20.34 -4.37
C PRO A 241 1.62 19.18 -4.50
N ASP A 242 2.02 18.60 -3.36
CA ASP A 242 2.97 17.48 -3.30
C ASP A 242 2.46 16.18 -3.95
N TYR A 243 1.18 16.10 -4.31
CA TYR A 243 0.52 14.92 -4.88
C TYR A 243 -0.04 15.16 -6.28
N ARG A 244 0.27 16.32 -6.91
CA ARG A 244 -0.27 16.69 -8.23
C ARG A 244 0.36 15.95 -9.41
N SER A 245 1.56 15.41 -9.27
CA SER A 245 2.27 14.63 -10.30
C SER A 245 1.67 13.23 -10.53
N SER A 246 0.51 12.96 -9.95
CA SER A 246 -0.08 11.63 -9.88
C SER A 246 -1.52 11.61 -10.37
N SER A 247 -2.07 10.41 -10.61
CA SER A 247 -3.42 10.18 -11.12
C SER A 247 -4.56 10.52 -10.15
N ARG A 248 -4.30 11.14 -8.98
CA ARG A 248 -5.32 11.37 -7.93
C ARG A 248 -6.50 12.24 -8.38
N GLY A 249 -6.26 13.22 -9.26
CA GLY A 249 -7.34 13.99 -9.88
C GLY A 249 -8.22 13.15 -10.80
N GLU A 250 -7.62 12.21 -11.52
CA GLU A 250 -8.30 11.27 -12.42
C GLU A 250 -9.08 10.21 -11.64
N VAL A 251 -8.48 9.67 -10.60
CA VAL A 251 -9.13 8.78 -9.64
C VAL A 251 -10.38 9.43 -9.01
N LEU A 252 -10.32 10.72 -8.65
CA LEU A 252 -11.50 11.46 -8.18
C LEU A 252 -12.57 11.60 -9.27
N LEU A 253 -12.16 11.89 -10.52
CA LEU A 253 -13.07 12.00 -11.65
C LEU A 253 -13.79 10.68 -11.92
N GLU A 254 -13.07 9.56 -12.00
CA GLU A 254 -13.65 8.23 -12.19
C GLU A 254 -14.63 7.89 -11.06
N ARG A 255 -14.26 8.19 -9.81
CA ARG A 255 -15.11 7.94 -8.65
C ARG A 255 -16.41 8.75 -8.71
N ILE A 256 -16.32 10.03 -9.06
CA ILE A 256 -17.48 10.91 -9.22
C ILE A 256 -18.35 10.48 -10.41
N ALA A 257 -17.75 10.08 -11.52
CA ALA A 257 -18.46 9.54 -12.68
C ALA A 257 -19.24 8.27 -12.35
N ALA A 258 -18.63 7.36 -11.58
CA ALA A 258 -19.31 6.16 -11.08
C ALA A 258 -20.48 6.52 -10.14
N GLN A 259 -20.29 7.48 -9.23
CA GLN A 259 -21.35 7.95 -8.33
C GLN A 259 -22.51 8.62 -9.09
N ALA A 260 -22.20 9.44 -10.10
CA ALA A 260 -23.19 10.10 -10.95
C ALA A 260 -24.02 9.06 -11.73
N LYS A 261 -23.37 8.06 -12.34
CA LYS A 261 -24.05 6.94 -13.01
C LYS A 261 -24.95 6.17 -12.05
N GLN A 262 -24.46 5.85 -10.86
CA GLN A 262 -25.24 5.12 -9.84
C GLN A 262 -26.46 5.93 -9.37
N SER A 263 -26.39 7.26 -9.42
CA SER A 263 -27.48 8.18 -9.08
C SER A 263 -28.42 8.47 -10.25
N GLY A 264 -28.27 7.80 -11.39
CA GLY A 264 -29.13 7.96 -12.57
C GLY A 264 -28.80 9.18 -13.45
N LEU A 265 -27.67 9.85 -13.22
CA LEU A 265 -27.21 10.96 -14.04
C LEU A 265 -26.56 10.45 -15.33
N SER A 266 -26.80 11.16 -16.43
CA SER A 266 -26.35 10.80 -17.78
C SER A 266 -25.18 11.64 -18.29
N LYS A 267 -24.98 12.83 -17.71
CA LYS A 267 -23.90 13.75 -18.07
C LYS A 267 -23.26 14.36 -16.83
N LEU A 268 -21.95 14.57 -16.92
CA LEU A 268 -21.20 15.40 -15.98
C LEU A 268 -20.76 16.67 -16.69
N PHE A 269 -20.85 17.79 -16.00
CA PHE A 269 -20.25 19.05 -16.44
C PHE A 269 -19.33 19.60 -15.35
N VAL A 270 -18.44 20.50 -15.75
CA VAL A 270 -17.45 21.15 -14.88
C VAL A 270 -17.39 22.62 -15.25
N LEU A 271 -17.26 23.49 -14.26
CA LEU A 271 -17.01 24.92 -14.46
C LEU A 271 -15.58 25.21 -14.00
N THR A 272 -14.71 25.62 -14.94
CA THR A 272 -13.30 25.90 -14.64
C THR A 272 -12.83 27.17 -15.33
N THR A 273 -12.00 27.95 -14.63
CA THR A 273 -11.39 29.19 -15.14
C THR A 273 -9.98 28.98 -15.69
N ARG A 274 -9.30 27.89 -15.29
CA ARG A 274 -7.88 27.67 -15.58
C ARG A 274 -7.50 26.24 -15.97
N SER A 275 -8.38 25.26 -15.81
CA SER A 275 -8.04 23.83 -15.98
C SER A 275 -8.72 23.18 -17.19
N ILE A 276 -9.06 23.96 -18.22
CA ILE A 276 -9.83 23.50 -19.39
C ILE A 276 -9.16 22.30 -20.07
N HIS A 277 -7.86 22.39 -20.37
CA HIS A 277 -7.13 21.33 -21.10
C HIS A 277 -7.12 20.00 -20.35
N TRP A 278 -6.97 20.02 -19.02
CA TRP A 278 -6.96 18.80 -18.21
C TRP A 278 -8.27 18.00 -18.32
N PHE A 279 -9.41 18.71 -18.39
CA PHE A 279 -10.72 18.09 -18.58
C PHE A 279 -10.95 17.67 -20.04
N GLN A 280 -10.46 18.45 -21.02
CA GLN A 280 -10.56 18.09 -22.44
C GLN A 280 -9.81 16.81 -22.78
N GLU A 281 -8.61 16.62 -22.22
CA GLU A 281 -7.83 15.38 -22.33
C GLU A 281 -8.58 14.16 -21.77
N ARG A 282 -9.58 14.40 -20.90
CA ARG A 282 -10.40 13.38 -20.23
C ARG A 282 -11.83 13.29 -20.78
N GLY A 283 -12.05 13.83 -21.99
CA GLY A 283 -13.29 13.67 -22.74
C GLY A 283 -14.38 14.69 -22.45
N PHE A 284 -14.09 15.78 -21.71
CA PHE A 284 -15.03 16.90 -21.59
C PHE A 284 -14.98 17.79 -22.84
N THR A 285 -16.15 18.17 -23.34
CA THR A 285 -16.30 19.07 -24.48
C THR A 285 -16.92 20.40 -24.04
N PRO A 286 -16.46 21.55 -24.58
CA PRO A 286 -17.08 22.86 -24.33
C PRO A 286 -18.54 22.94 -24.76
#